data_AF-A0A9Q5CC76-F1
#
_entry.id   AF-A0A9Q5CC76-F1
#
_cell.length_a   1.000
_cell.length_b   1.000
_cell.length_c   1.000
_cell.angle_alpha   90.00
_cell.angle_beta   90.00
_cell.angle_gamma   90.00
#
_symmetry.space_group_name_H-M   'P 1'
#
loop_
_entity.id
_entity.type
_entity.pdbx_description
1 polymer ?
#
loop_
_entity_poly.entity_id
_entity_poly.type
_entity_poly.pdbx_seq_one_letter_code
_entity_poly.pdbx_strand_id
1 'polypeptide(L)'
;MQHVFSPFSFMALLLLPAFPAQAECCVTNATQQDHFFAVTPKGGARLTGWLGPAEQLCSPHQDGGILSVFESETVLEGCSRLVGPNQSDTLVAYAEFDRCHWASHDH
;
A
#
# COMPACT_ATOMS: atom_id res chain seq x y z
N MET A 1 -19.91 24.25 55.81
CA MET A 1 -19.63 24.57 54.39
C MET A 1 -18.65 23.52 53.89
N GLN A 2 -19.13 22.65 52.99
CA GLN A 2 -18.40 21.49 52.48
C GLN A 2 -17.46 21.93 51.34
N HIS A 3 -16.17 21.62 51.46
CA HIS A 3 -15.24 21.73 50.33
C HIS A 3 -15.20 20.38 49.61
N VAL A 4 -15.79 20.32 48.41
CA VAL A 4 -15.69 19.19 47.49
C VAL A 4 -14.51 19.47 46.57
N PHE A 5 -13.40 18.74 46.73
CA PHE A 5 -12.29 18.73 45.78
C PHE A 5 -12.61 17.68 44.69
N SER A 6 -12.80 18.15 43.45
CA SER A 6 -12.96 17.30 42.27
C SER A 6 -11.60 17.14 41.58
N PRO A 7 -11.06 15.92 41.44
CA PRO A 7 -9.88 15.71 40.61
C PRO A 7 -10.33 15.60 39.15
N PHE A 8 -10.16 16.67 38.38
CA PHE A 8 -10.18 16.58 36.92
C PHE A 8 -8.96 15.76 36.49
N SER A 9 -9.14 14.44 36.34
CA SER A 9 -8.19 13.58 35.63
C SER A 9 -8.11 14.02 34.18
N PHE A 10 -7.04 14.73 33.84
CA PHE A 10 -6.64 14.97 32.46
C PHE A 10 -6.16 13.64 31.87
N MET A 11 -7.04 12.94 31.17
CA MET A 11 -6.69 11.76 30.39
C MET A 11 -5.91 12.23 29.16
N ALA A 12 -4.58 12.18 29.23
CA ALA A 12 -3.70 12.45 28.11
C ALA A 12 -3.88 11.37 27.04
N LEU A 13 -4.46 11.74 25.90
CA LEU A 13 -4.56 10.88 24.72
C LEU A 13 -3.14 10.72 24.13
N LEU A 14 -2.52 9.57 24.35
CA LEU A 14 -1.27 9.21 23.70
C LEU A 14 -1.52 8.98 22.20
N LEU A 15 -1.17 9.97 21.38
CA LEU A 15 -0.96 9.77 19.94
C LEU A 15 0.27 8.87 19.77
N LEU A 16 0.04 7.57 19.58
CA LEU A 16 1.09 6.65 19.18
C LEU A 16 1.54 7.01 17.75
N PRO A 17 2.84 7.25 17.52
CA PRO A 17 3.35 7.32 16.16
C PRO A 17 3.17 5.95 15.50
N ALA A 18 2.47 5.91 14.37
CA ALA A 18 2.46 4.74 13.52
C ALA A 18 3.87 4.56 12.95
N PHE A 19 4.57 3.52 13.38
CA PHE A 19 5.83 3.12 12.75
C PHE A 19 5.50 2.67 11.32
N PRO A 20 6.22 3.15 10.28
CA PRO A 20 6.11 2.52 8.98
C PRO A 20 6.57 1.07 9.12
N ALA A 21 5.66 0.13 8.82
CA ALA A 21 5.98 -1.28 8.80
C ALA A 21 7.14 -1.51 7.82
N GLN A 22 8.19 -2.18 8.26
CA GLN A 22 9.28 -2.63 7.39
C GLN A 22 8.73 -3.69 6.43
N ALA A 23 8.24 -3.24 5.28
CA ALA A 23 7.84 -4.08 4.18
C ALA A 23 8.54 -3.55 2.93
N GLU A 24 9.48 -4.33 2.40
CA GLU A 24 10.25 -3.96 1.22
C GLU A 24 9.71 -4.69 -0.03
N CYS A 25 8.40 -4.96 -0.06
CA CYS A 25 7.64 -5.38 -1.24
C CYS A 25 6.26 -4.75 -1.18
N CYS A 26 6.17 -3.51 -1.67
CA CYS A 26 4.96 -2.72 -1.67
C CYS A 26 4.64 -2.18 -3.06
N VAL A 27 3.37 -1.90 -3.29
CA VAL A 27 2.89 -1.13 -4.44
C VAL A 27 2.16 0.11 -3.95
N THR A 28 2.52 1.27 -4.50
CA THR A 28 1.87 2.55 -4.22
C THR A 28 1.07 3.02 -5.42
N ASN A 29 -0.13 3.57 -5.17
CA ASN A 29 -0.93 4.23 -6.19
C ASN A 29 -0.62 5.73 -6.24
N ALA A 30 0.12 6.20 -7.24
CA ALA A 30 0.33 7.64 -7.45
C ALA A 30 -0.64 8.25 -8.49
N THR A 31 -1.64 7.49 -8.95
CA THR A 31 -2.69 8.03 -9.81
C THR A 31 -3.70 8.83 -8.97
N GLN A 32 -4.63 9.50 -9.66
CA GLN A 32 -5.74 10.22 -9.03
C GLN A 32 -7.03 9.39 -8.95
N GLN A 33 -6.96 8.09 -9.28
CA GLN A 33 -8.10 7.19 -9.33
C GLN A 33 -7.86 5.99 -8.43
N ASP A 34 -8.93 5.46 -7.87
CA ASP A 34 -8.88 4.19 -7.15
C ASP A 34 -8.64 3.06 -8.16
N HIS A 35 -7.71 2.16 -7.86
CA HIS A 35 -7.49 0.94 -8.64
C HIS A 35 -7.41 -0.27 -7.72
N PHE A 36 -7.64 -1.44 -8.29
CA PHE A 36 -7.49 -2.70 -7.57
C PHE A 36 -6.08 -3.22 -7.74
N PHE A 37 -5.35 -3.38 -6.64
CA PHE A 37 -3.97 -3.84 -6.63
C PHE A 37 -3.83 -5.25 -6.08
N ALA A 38 -2.75 -5.90 -6.50
CA ALA A 38 -2.29 -7.12 -5.87
C ALA A 38 -0.77 -7.10 -5.64
N VAL A 39 -0.35 -7.64 -4.50
CA VAL A 39 1.05 -7.97 -4.22
C VAL A 39 1.16 -9.47 -4.08
N THR A 40 1.89 -10.11 -4.99
CA THR A 40 2.14 -11.55 -4.97
C THR A 40 3.62 -11.78 -4.63
N PRO A 41 3.97 -11.92 -3.33
CA PRO A 41 5.33 -12.18 -2.91
C PRO A 41 5.80 -13.57 -3.34
N LYS A 42 7.10 -13.75 -3.57
CA LYS A 42 7.69 -15.03 -4.04
C LYS A 42 7.47 -16.23 -3.10
N GLY A 43 7.21 -16.01 -1.82
CA GLY A 43 7.05 -17.05 -0.80
C GLY A 43 5.82 -16.91 0.09
N GLY A 44 4.86 -16.09 -0.32
CA GLY A 44 3.70 -15.74 0.51
C GLY A 44 2.37 -15.80 -0.23
N ALA A 45 1.29 -15.56 0.51
CA ALA A 45 -0.04 -15.43 -0.07
C ALA A 45 -0.15 -14.12 -0.86
N ARG A 46 -0.94 -14.15 -1.94
CA ARG A 46 -1.33 -12.94 -2.67
C ARG A 46 -2.18 -12.05 -1.77
N LEU A 47 -1.79 -10.79 -1.66
CA LEU A 47 -2.55 -9.74 -1.00
C LEU A 47 -3.23 -8.90 -2.07
N THR A 48 -4.46 -8.47 -1.82
CA THR A 48 -5.21 -7.60 -2.74
C THR A 48 -5.90 -6.48 -1.98
N GLY A 49 -6.20 -5.38 -2.68
CA GLY A 49 -6.94 -4.27 -2.10
C GLY A 49 -7.21 -3.16 -3.10
N TRP A 50 -8.29 -2.43 -2.87
CA TRP A 50 -8.47 -1.11 -3.50
C TRP A 50 -7.52 -0.13 -2.84
N LEU A 51 -6.77 0.61 -3.65
CA LEU A 51 -5.90 1.69 -3.18
C LEU A 51 -6.37 2.99 -3.82
N GLY A 52 -6.73 3.96 -2.98
CA GLY A 52 -6.94 5.33 -3.41
C GLY A 52 -5.62 6.07 -3.69
N PRO A 53 -5.69 7.35 -4.07
CA PRO A 53 -4.51 8.16 -4.30
C PRO A 53 -3.56 8.18 -3.11
N ALA A 54 -2.27 7.95 -3.37
CA ALA A 54 -1.18 7.84 -2.42
C ALA A 54 -1.26 6.68 -1.41
N GLU A 55 -2.26 5.80 -1.50
CA GLU A 55 -2.32 4.60 -0.66
C GLU A 55 -1.36 3.51 -1.14
N GLN A 56 -1.06 2.58 -0.23
CA GLN A 56 -0.07 1.54 -0.43
C GLN A 56 -0.55 0.18 0.09
N LEU A 57 -0.23 -0.89 -0.65
CA LEU A 57 -0.38 -2.27 -0.22
C LEU A 57 1.00 -2.91 -0.08
N CYS A 58 1.26 -3.54 1.06
CA CYS A 58 2.57 -4.10 1.39
C CYS A 58 2.47 -5.57 1.81
N SER A 59 3.44 -6.37 1.35
CA SER A 59 3.66 -7.72 1.85
C SER A 59 4.68 -7.73 3.00
N PRO A 60 4.51 -8.57 4.03
CA PRO A 60 5.56 -8.78 5.03
C PRO A 60 6.77 -9.55 4.47
N HIS A 61 6.64 -10.17 3.29
CA HIS A 61 7.73 -10.87 2.62
C HIS A 61 8.62 -9.90 1.85
N GLN A 62 9.94 -10.13 1.89
CA GLN A 62 10.93 -9.23 1.33
C GLN A 62 11.73 -9.84 0.16
N ASP A 63 11.44 -11.08 -0.24
CA ASP A 63 12.17 -11.80 -1.31
C ASP A 63 11.81 -11.36 -2.74
N GLY A 64 11.09 -10.24 -2.87
CA GLY A 64 10.51 -9.73 -4.10
C GLY A 64 9.19 -10.41 -4.47
N GLY A 65 8.71 -10.13 -5.67
CA GLY A 65 7.41 -10.61 -6.13
C GLY A 65 6.90 -9.95 -7.40
N ILE A 66 5.60 -10.10 -7.61
CA ILE A 66 4.84 -9.44 -8.67
C ILE A 66 3.91 -8.43 -8.02
N LEU A 67 4.02 -7.17 -8.45
CA LEU A 67 3.04 -6.13 -8.18
C LEU A 67 2.10 -6.08 -9.38
N SER A 68 0.79 -6.10 -9.17
CA SER A 68 -0.18 -6.00 -10.24
C SER A 68 -1.22 -4.93 -9.94
N VAL A 69 -1.74 -4.31 -10.99
CA VAL A 69 -2.88 -3.38 -10.94
C VAL A 69 -3.91 -3.77 -11.99
N PHE A 70 -5.19 -3.61 -11.63
CA PHE A 70 -6.36 -3.88 -12.44
C PHE A 70 -7.33 -2.70 -12.32
N GLU A 71 -8.17 -2.53 -13.34
CA GLU A 71 -9.27 -1.55 -13.28
C GLU A 71 -10.25 -1.90 -12.15
N SER A 72 -10.54 -3.19 -11.92
CA SER A 72 -11.39 -3.67 -10.84
C SER A 72 -11.08 -5.12 -10.47
N GLU A 73 -11.68 -5.59 -9.37
CA GLU A 73 -11.54 -6.98 -8.88
C GLU A 73 -11.98 -8.06 -9.88
N THR A 74 -12.90 -7.73 -10.79
CA THR A 74 -13.45 -8.69 -11.76
C THR A 74 -12.69 -8.74 -13.08
N VAL A 75 -11.76 -7.82 -13.32
CA VAL A 75 -10.99 -7.75 -14.56
C VAL A 75 -9.80 -8.70 -14.47
N LEU A 76 -9.62 -9.52 -15.51
CA LEU A 76 -8.57 -10.55 -15.55
C LEU A 76 -7.21 -10.00 -16.02
N GLU A 77 -7.24 -9.02 -16.92
CA GLU A 77 -6.05 -8.45 -17.55
C GLU A 77 -5.76 -7.07 -16.95
N GLY A 78 -4.50 -6.84 -16.59
CA GLY A 78 -4.08 -5.61 -15.96
C GLY A 78 -2.65 -5.25 -16.38
N CYS A 79 -1.91 -4.66 -15.45
CA CYS A 79 -0.47 -4.50 -15.59
C CYS A 79 0.24 -5.21 -14.48
N SER A 80 1.40 -5.78 -14.78
CA SER A 80 2.26 -6.35 -13.76
C SER A 80 3.68 -5.79 -13.80
N ARG A 81 4.31 -5.78 -12.64
CA ARG A 81 5.69 -5.40 -12.44
C ARG A 81 6.39 -6.42 -11.55
N LEU A 82 7.51 -6.94 -12.05
CA LEU A 82 8.42 -7.74 -11.24
C LEU A 82 9.31 -6.82 -10.41
N VAL A 83 9.37 -7.09 -9.12
CA VAL A 83 10.28 -6.44 -8.17
C VAL A 83 11.20 -7.47 -7.53
N GLY A 84 12.47 -7.11 -7.40
CA GLY A 84 13.47 -7.94 -6.72
C GLY A 84 13.30 -7.93 -5.20
N PRO A 85 14.19 -8.64 -4.48
CA PRO A 85 14.24 -8.54 -3.03
C PRO A 85 14.37 -7.09 -2.60
N ASN A 86 13.64 -6.74 -1.57
CA ASN A 86 13.67 -5.44 -0.95
C ASN A 86 13.28 -4.27 -1.87
N GLN A 87 12.48 -4.54 -2.91
CA GLN A 87 12.01 -3.54 -3.87
C GLN A 87 10.50 -3.36 -3.86
N SER A 88 10.11 -2.11 -4.01
CA SER A 88 8.73 -1.65 -4.19
C SER A 88 8.64 -0.86 -5.49
N ASP A 89 7.43 -0.67 -6.00
CA ASP A 89 7.21 0.21 -7.15
C ASP A 89 5.95 1.06 -6.97
N THR A 90 5.83 2.09 -7.80
CA THR A 90 4.72 3.04 -7.79
C THR A 90 4.07 3.08 -9.16
N LEU A 91 2.76 2.94 -9.20
CA LEU A 91 1.98 3.18 -10.41
C LEU A 91 1.81 4.69 -10.60
N VAL A 92 2.40 5.23 -11.66
CA VAL A 92 2.30 6.66 -12.01
C VAL A 92 1.10 6.91 -12.93
N ALA A 93 0.86 6.00 -13.88
CA ALA A 93 -0.33 6.03 -14.73
C ALA A 93 -0.81 4.63 -15.07
N TYR A 94 -2.12 4.41 -14.95
CA TYR A 94 -2.77 3.17 -15.38
C TYR A 94 -3.01 3.17 -16.89
N ALA A 95 -2.77 2.02 -17.53
CA ALA A 95 -3.18 1.74 -18.91
C ALA A 95 -3.42 0.25 -19.06
N GLU A 96 -4.43 -0.17 -19.83
CA GLU A 96 -4.72 -1.60 -20.00
C GLU A 96 -3.60 -2.36 -20.73
N PHE A 97 -3.54 -3.68 -20.52
CA PHE A 97 -2.65 -4.63 -21.19
C PHE A 97 -1.15 -4.31 -21.05
N ASP A 98 -0.61 -4.41 -19.83
CA ASP A 98 0.83 -4.27 -19.52
C ASP A 98 1.51 -2.97 -20.00
N ARG A 99 0.72 -1.92 -20.27
CA ARG A 99 1.24 -0.60 -20.69
C ARG A 99 1.27 0.43 -19.57
N CYS A 100 1.05 0.01 -18.33
CA CYS A 100 1.10 0.93 -17.20
C CYS A 100 2.45 1.60 -17.09
N HIS A 101 2.41 2.84 -16.64
CA HIS A 101 3.60 3.60 -16.33
C HIS A 101 3.97 3.37 -14.87
N TRP A 102 5.10 2.69 -14.68
CA TRP A 102 5.71 2.44 -13.38
C TRP A 102 6.84 3.44 -13.14
N ALA A 103 6.98 3.95 -11.92
CA ALA A 103 8.02 4.90 -11.57
C ALA A 103 9.43 4.36 -11.84
N SER A 104 9.64 3.04 -11.69
CA SER A 104 10.94 2.42 -12.01
C SER A 104 11.31 2.41 -13.49
N HIS A 105 10.42 2.85 -14.40
CA HIS A 105 10.66 2.94 -15.85
C HIS A 105 10.89 4.38 -16.34
N ASP A 106 10.87 5.37 -15.45
CA ASP A 106 11.31 6.74 -15.75
C ASP A 106 12.84 6.80 -15.71
N HIS A 107 13.46 6.78 -16.89
CA HIS A 107 14.91 6.88 -17.07
C HIS A 107 15.27 8.11 -17.93
#